data_AF-A0A4Z0P462-F1
#
_entry.id   AF-A0A4Z0P462-F1
#
_cell.length_a   1.000
_cell.length_b   1.000
_cell.length_c   1.000
_cell.angle_alpha   90.00
_cell.angle_beta   90.00
_cell.angle_gamma   90.00
#
_symmetry.space_group_name_H-M   'P 1'
#
loop_
_entity.id
_entity.type
_entity.pdbx_description
1 polymer ?
#
loop_
_entity_poly.entity_id
_entity_poly.type
_entity_poly.pdbx_seq_one_letter_code
_entity_poly.pdbx_strand_id
1 'polypeptide(L)' 'LLIAWRLEQQRQNECAALKSERRLFHHQIERGNPLRIFKGMAFTPQ' A
#
# COMPACT_ATOMS: atom_id res chain seq x y z
N LEU A 1 -18.34 25.48 3.47
CA LEU A 1 -18.96 24.19 3.84
C LEU A 1 -18.10 23.49 4.89
N LEU A 2 -18.35 23.72 6.18
CA LEU A 2 -17.54 23.17 7.29
C LEU A 2 -17.64 21.64 7.42
N ILE A 3 -18.79 21.07 7.09
CA ILE A 3 -19.02 19.61 7.16
C ILE A 3 -18.14 18.87 6.15
N ALA A 4 -18.05 19.35 4.90
CA ALA A 4 -17.22 18.73 3.87
C ALA A 4 -15.74 18.71 4.27
N TRP A 5 -15.24 19.81 4.85
CA TRP A 5 -13.88 19.89 5.34
C TRP A 5 -13.60 18.91 6.49
N ARG A 6 -14.53 18.80 7.45
CA ARG A 6 -14.40 17.86 8.58
C ARG A 6 -14.41 16.41 8.14
N LEU A 7 -15.26 16.05 7.17
CA LEU A 7 -15.30 14.70 6.60
C LEU A 7 -14.00 14.34 5.88
N GLU A 8 -13.44 15.28 5.11
CA GLU A 8 -12.17 15.06 4.43
C GLU A 8 -11.00 14.92 5.41
N GLN A 9 -10.97 15.73 6.48
CA GLN A 9 -9.97 15.59 7.54
C GLN A 9 -10.06 14.23 8.24
N GLN A 10 -11.28 13.76 8.52
CA GLN A 10 -11.50 12.44 9.12
C GLN A 10 -10.98 11.32 8.20
N ARG A 11 -11.32 11.35 6.92
CA ARG A 11 -10.84 10.40 5.91
C ARG A 11 -9.32 10.35 5.83
N GLN A 12 -8.66 11.52 5.89
CA GLN A 12 -7.20 11.61 5.86
C GLN A 12 -6.57 10.99 7.12
N ASN A 13 -7.15 11.21 8.30
CA ASN A 13 -6.68 10.62 9.55
C ASN A 13 -6.81 9.09 9.55
N GLU A 14 -7.94 8.56 9.07
CA GLU A 14 -8.14 7.12 8.92
C GLU A 14 -7.12 6.51 7.95
N CYS A 15 -6.85 7.19 6.82
CA CYS A 15 -5.83 6.76 5.87
C CYS A 15 -4.41 6.84 6.43
N ALA A 16 -4.13 7.77 7.35
CA ALA A 16 -2.80 7.97 7.91
C ALA A 16 -2.34 6.76 8.75
N ALA A 17 -3.24 6.20 9.57
CA ALA A 17 -2.96 5.01 10.38
C ALA A 17 -2.62 3.80 9.52
N LEU A 18 -3.41 3.55 8.47
CA LEU A 18 -3.16 2.47 7.51
C LEU A 18 -1.83 2.66 6.77
N LYS A 19 -1.48 3.91 6.43
CA LYS A 19 -0.19 4.22 5.78
C LYS A 19 1.00 3.95 6.70
N SER A 20 0.92 4.28 8.00
CA SER A 20 2.00 3.99 8.95
C SER A 20 2.18 2.49 9.15
N GLU A 21 1.10 1.74 9.27
CA GLU A 21 1.14 0.28 9.42
C GLU A 21 1.79 -0.40 8.21
N ARG A 22 1.38 0.00 6.99
CA ARG A 22 1.99 -0.52 5.75
C ARG A 22 3.49 -0.25 5.66
N ARG A 23 3.97 0.91 6.15
CA ARG A 23 5.41 1.21 6.18
C ARG A 23 6.16 0.29 7.12
N LEU A 24 5.60 -0.01 8.30
CA LEU A 24 6.21 -0.96 9.24
C LEU A 24 6.29 -2.36 8.62
N PHE A 25 5.20 -2.84 8.02
CA PHE A 25 5.20 -4.13 7.31
C PHE A 25 6.19 -4.16 6.13
N HIS A 26 6.32 -3.06 5.38
CA HIS A 26 7.28 -2.99 4.26
C HIS A 26 8.73 -3.28 4.69
N HIS A 27 9.12 -2.88 5.90
CA HIS A 27 10.45 -3.21 6.44
C HIS A 27 10.62 -4.68 6.82
N GLN A 28 9.52 -5.40 7.03
CA GLN A 28 9.50 -6.81 7.39
C GLN A 28 9.34 -7.73 6.17
N ILE A 29 9.20 -7.17 4.95
CA ILE A 29 9.09 -7.98 3.74
C ILE A 29 10.41 -8.69 3.47
N GLU A 30 10.35 -10.02 3.39
CA GLU A 30 11.48 -10.87 3.00
C GLU A 30 11.98 -10.51 1.60
N ARG A 31 13.30 -10.32 1.48
CA ARG A 31 13.95 -10.05 0.19
C ARG A 31 14.36 -11.37 -0.46
N GLY A 32 14.23 -11.44 -1.79
CA GLY A 32 14.70 -12.59 -2.57
C GLY A 32 13.70 -13.75 -2.66
N ASN A 33 12.50 -13.63 -2.07
CA ASN A 33 11.41 -14.59 -2.20
C ASN A 33 10.24 -13.99 -3.00
N PRO A 34 10.37 -13.82 -4.33
CA PRO A 34 9.30 -13.24 -5.14
C PRO A 34 8.12 -14.21 -5.25
N LEU A 35 6.93 -13.75 -4.81
CA LEU A 35 5.68 -14.52 -4.90
C LEU A 35 5.24 -14.80 -6.34
N ARG A 36 5.65 -13.95 -7.29
CA ARG A 36 5.29 -14.08 -8.69
C ARG A 36 6.40 -13.53 -9.55
N ILE A 37 6.83 -14.33 -10.51
CA ILE A 37 7.88 -13.96 -11.46
C ILE A 37 7.26 -13.96 -12.85
N PHE A 38 7.53 -12.90 -13.59
CA PHE A 38 7.17 -12.82 -14.99
C PHE A 38 8.45 -12.94 -15.81
N LYS A 39 8.42 -13.79 -16.83
CA LYS A 39 9.60 -14.05 -17.69
C LYS A 39 9.24 -13.92 -19.17
N GLY A 40 10.28 -13.72 -19.97
CA GLY A 40 10.19 -13.60 -21.42
C GLY A 40 9.60 -12.27 -21.89
N MET A 41 9.62 -12.06 -23.21
CA MET A 41 9.14 -10.84 -23.87
C MET A 41 7.63 -10.62 -23.68
N ALA A 42 6.89 -11.69 -23.44
CA ALA A 42 5.44 -11.65 -23.23
C ALA A 42 5.04 -11.41 -21.75
N PHE A 43 6.01 -11.33 -20.83
CA PHE A 43 5.77 -11.10 -19.40
C PHE A 43 4.67 -12.02 -18.83
N THR A 44 4.74 -13.31 -19.14
CA THR A 44 3.76 -14.29 -18.66
C THR A 44 4.13 -14.74 -17.25
N PRO A 45 3.14 -14.91 -16.35
CA PRO A 45 3.40 -15.43 -15.01
C PRO A 45 3.88 -16.88 -15.08
N GLN A 46 4.94 -17.22 -14.34
CA GLN A 46 5.34 -18.61 -14.09
C GLN A 46 4.66 -19.16 -12.84
#